data_AF-X1SNE7-F1
#
_entry.id   AF-X1SNE7-F1
#
_cell.length_a   1.000
_cell.length_b   1.000
_cell.length_c   1.000
_cell.angle_alpha   90.00
_cell.angle_beta   90.00
_cell.angle_gamma   90.00
#
_symmetry.space_group_name_H-M   'P 1'
#
loop_
_entity.id
_entity.type
_entity.pdbx_description
1 polymer ?
#
loop_
_entity_poly.entity_id
_entity_poly.type
_entity_poly.pdbx_seq_one_letter_code
_entity_poly.pdbx_strand_id
1 'polypeptide(L)'
;MIYRHRKKVKDIKEYIKPYNPKTDDQDIQRDYLKNAVLAWKTDGYSDLDIEAWKLYASLQKKNLSGYNMFIREKINAEKDGKRWTKLTNCIIMSIETNYCFIRMKVTSDQLGILYIGTSKYSMLKEYEMNFMLPEYWCDIEDLTKDTKYYFYIANTAVGEAARTGIYTFKTLKD
;
A
#
# COMPACT_ATOMS: atom_id res chain seq x y z
N MET A 1 -46.63 -3.57 3.78
CA MET A 1 -47.39 -4.55 4.59
C MET A 1 -47.87 -5.64 3.64
N ILE A 2 -47.42 -6.89 3.77
CA ILE A 2 -47.89 -7.99 2.92
C ILE A 2 -48.62 -8.99 3.82
N TYR A 3 -49.93 -9.13 3.63
CA TYR A 3 -50.77 -10.06 4.37
C TYR A 3 -50.66 -11.46 3.74
N ARG A 4 -50.19 -12.46 4.51
CA ARG A 4 -50.34 -13.88 4.13
C ARG A 4 -51.65 -14.41 4.70
N HIS A 5 -52.54 -14.89 3.83
CA HIS A 5 -53.74 -15.62 4.23
C HIS A 5 -53.41 -17.09 4.53
N ARG A 6 -53.22 -17.43 5.81
CA ARG A 6 -53.58 -18.75 6.35
C ARG A 6 -54.22 -18.61 7.73
N LYS A 7 -55.48 -19.06 7.78
CA LYS A 7 -56.36 -19.38 8.92
C LYS A 7 -55.94 -18.87 10.31
N LYS A 8 -56.69 -17.86 10.78
CA LYS A 8 -57.13 -17.64 12.18
C LYS A 8 -56.07 -17.46 13.27
N VAL A 9 -54.83 -17.09 12.97
CA VAL A 9 -53.89 -16.61 13.99
C VAL A 9 -53.27 -15.29 13.51
N LYS A 10 -53.47 -14.22 14.30
CA LYS A 10 -52.81 -12.92 14.08
C LYS A 10 -51.40 -12.99 14.66
N ASP A 11 -50.49 -13.62 13.93
CA ASP A 11 -49.08 -13.64 14.33
C ASP A 11 -48.37 -12.39 13.80
N ILE A 12 -47.93 -11.54 14.72
CA ILE A 12 -46.98 -10.47 14.42
C ILE A 12 -45.60 -11.10 14.40
N LYS A 13 -44.90 -11.08 13.26
CA LYS A 13 -43.46 -11.39 13.24
C LYS A 13 -42.71 -10.24 13.90
N GLU A 14 -42.41 -10.38 15.18
CA GLU A 14 -41.46 -9.51 15.85
C GLU A 14 -40.06 -9.84 15.32
N TYR A 15 -39.47 -8.91 14.57
CA TYR A 15 -38.06 -9.03 14.22
C TYR A 15 -37.24 -8.68 15.46
N ILE A 16 -36.87 -9.70 16.23
CA ILE A 16 -35.86 -9.56 17.27
C ILE A 16 -34.60 -9.04 16.59
N LYS A 17 -34.14 -7.85 16.98
CA LYS A 17 -32.85 -7.33 16.52
C LYS A 17 -31.80 -8.37 16.90
N PRO A 18 -31.09 -8.98 15.92
CA PRO A 18 -30.09 -9.99 16.25
C PRO A 18 -29.09 -9.35 17.22
N TYR A 19 -28.80 -10.02 18.32
CA TYR A 19 -27.68 -9.65 19.16
C TYR A 19 -26.45 -9.61 18.25
N ASN A 20 -25.79 -8.46 18.16
CA ASN A 20 -24.50 -8.36 17.51
C ASN A 20 -23.47 -8.58 18.61
N PRO A 21 -23.07 -9.83 18.89
CA PRO A 21 -22.02 -10.07 19.86
C PRO A 21 -20.81 -9.22 19.46
N LYS A 22 -20.19 -8.58 20.44
CA LYS A 22 -18.88 -7.94 20.29
C LYS A 22 -17.87 -8.90 20.88
N THR A 23 -17.56 -9.95 20.14
CA THR A 23 -16.50 -10.87 20.54
C THR A 23 -15.15 -10.19 20.33
N ASP A 24 -14.15 -10.60 21.11
CA ASP A 24 -12.79 -10.09 21.00
C ASP A 24 -12.24 -10.24 19.57
N ASP A 25 -12.55 -11.36 18.91
CA ASP A 25 -12.17 -11.60 17.51
C ASP A 25 -12.78 -10.59 16.53
N GLN A 26 -14.05 -10.19 16.75
CA GLN A 26 -14.70 -9.19 15.92
C GLN A 26 -14.11 -7.79 16.15
N ASP A 27 -13.73 -7.47 17.38
CA ASP A 27 -13.10 -6.20 17.69
C ASP A 27 -11.68 -6.13 17.10
N ILE A 28 -10.91 -7.21 17.16
CA ILE A 28 -9.59 -7.32 16.49
C ILE A 28 -9.71 -7.07 14.98
N GLN A 29 -10.66 -7.71 14.29
CA GLN A 29 -10.83 -7.48 12.84
C GLN A 29 -11.22 -6.04 12.51
N ARG A 30 -12.04 -5.40 13.37
CA ARG A 30 -12.44 -3.99 13.19
C ARG A 30 -11.26 -3.06 13.42
N ASP A 31 -10.39 -3.37 14.36
CA ASP A 31 -9.22 -2.56 14.67
C ASP A 31 -8.18 -2.58 13.56
N TYR A 32 -7.93 -3.73 12.92
CA TYR A 32 -7.07 -3.78 11.72
C TYR A 32 -7.55 -2.81 10.62
N LEU A 33 -8.85 -2.84 10.32
CA LEU A 33 -9.41 -1.95 9.32
C LEU A 33 -9.31 -0.49 9.77
N LYS A 34 -9.69 -0.19 11.02
CA LYS A 34 -9.65 1.16 11.58
C LYS A 34 -8.24 1.76 11.54
N ASN A 35 -7.23 0.98 11.93
CA ASN A 35 -5.83 1.40 11.92
C ASN A 35 -5.32 1.65 10.50
N ALA A 36 -5.67 0.77 9.55
CA ALA A 36 -5.29 0.96 8.15
C ALA A 36 -5.95 2.21 7.53
N VAL A 37 -7.24 2.44 7.79
CA VAL A 37 -7.95 3.65 7.32
C VAL A 37 -7.33 4.91 7.92
N LEU A 38 -6.99 4.89 9.21
CA LEU A 38 -6.35 6.02 9.88
C LEU A 38 -5.00 6.34 9.24
N ALA A 39 -4.13 5.34 9.08
CA ALA A 39 -2.83 5.47 8.44
C ALA A 39 -2.92 6.12 7.05
N TRP A 40 -3.83 5.64 6.19
CA TRP A 40 -4.04 6.24 4.86
C TRP A 40 -4.37 7.74 4.92
N LYS A 41 -5.09 8.19 5.96
CA LYS A 41 -5.51 9.58 6.11
C LYS A 41 -4.44 10.47 6.77
N THR A 42 -3.61 9.92 7.64
CA THR A 42 -2.74 10.72 8.53
C THR A 42 -1.26 10.57 8.28
N ASP A 43 -0.80 9.52 7.58
CA ASP A 43 0.65 9.26 7.43
C ASP A 43 1.35 10.20 6.44
N GLY A 44 0.56 10.93 5.64
CA GLY A 44 1.05 11.99 4.73
C GLY A 44 1.47 11.48 3.35
N TYR A 45 0.71 10.58 2.75
CA TYR A 45 0.91 10.13 1.36
C TYR A 45 0.73 11.30 0.38
N SER A 46 1.70 11.49 -0.52
CA SER A 46 1.63 12.47 -1.60
C SER A 46 0.73 11.97 -2.74
N ASP A 47 0.40 12.86 -3.68
CA ASP A 47 -0.33 12.47 -4.90
C ASP A 47 0.42 11.38 -5.69
N LEU A 48 1.76 11.47 -5.73
CA LEU A 48 2.60 10.46 -6.37
C LEU A 48 2.49 9.09 -5.68
N ASP A 49 2.44 9.06 -4.35
CA ASP A 49 2.21 7.81 -3.61
C ASP A 49 0.84 7.21 -3.93
N ILE A 50 -0.19 8.05 -3.98
CA ILE A 50 -1.56 7.63 -4.31
C ILE A 50 -1.61 7.04 -5.73
N GLU A 51 -0.94 7.67 -6.70
CA GLU A 51 -0.80 7.16 -8.06
C GLU A 51 -0.04 5.83 -8.11
N ALA A 52 1.01 5.69 -7.31
CA ALA A 52 1.77 4.46 -7.22
C ALA A 52 0.92 3.29 -6.70
N TRP A 53 0.08 3.55 -5.69
CA TRP A 53 -0.88 2.56 -5.20
C TRP A 53 -1.94 2.21 -6.24
N LYS A 54 -2.43 3.19 -7.03
CA LYS A 54 -3.35 2.92 -8.15
C LYS A 54 -2.70 2.02 -9.21
N LEU A 55 -1.45 2.29 -9.58
CA LEU A 55 -0.72 1.46 -10.53
C LEU A 55 -0.56 0.03 -9.99
N TYR A 56 -0.18 -0.12 -8.71
CA TYR A 56 -0.06 -1.45 -8.11
C TYR A 56 -1.40 -2.21 -8.06
N ALA A 57 -2.49 -1.51 -7.71
CA ALA A 57 -3.83 -2.08 -7.70
C ALA A 57 -4.27 -2.55 -9.10
N SER A 58 -3.87 -1.84 -10.16
CA SER A 58 -4.19 -2.20 -11.55
C SER A 58 -3.56 -3.52 -12.03
N LEU A 59 -2.53 -4.02 -11.33
CA LEU A 59 -1.89 -5.29 -11.66
C LEU A 59 -2.64 -6.50 -11.09
N GLN A 60 -3.59 -6.25 -10.19
CA GLN A 60 -4.33 -7.31 -9.53
C GLN A 60 -5.41 -7.86 -10.45
N LYS A 61 -5.67 -9.16 -10.37
CA LYS A 61 -6.75 -9.81 -11.13
C LYS A 61 -8.13 -9.24 -10.81
N LYS A 62 -8.30 -8.66 -9.61
CA LYS A 62 -9.54 -8.04 -9.16
C LYS A 62 -9.44 -6.53 -9.33
N ASN A 63 -10.55 -5.88 -9.71
CA ASN A 63 -10.64 -4.43 -9.78
C ASN A 63 -10.54 -3.82 -8.38
N LEU A 64 -9.32 -3.44 -7.98
CA LEU A 64 -9.04 -2.77 -6.71
C LEU A 64 -8.67 -1.31 -6.97
N SER A 65 -9.07 -0.43 -6.05
CA SER A 65 -8.52 0.93 -5.99
C SER A 65 -7.16 0.91 -5.29
N GLY A 66 -6.35 1.96 -5.50
CA GLY A 66 -5.09 2.13 -4.77
C GLY A 66 -5.28 2.11 -3.25
N TYR A 67 -6.33 2.76 -2.77
CA TYR A 67 -6.75 2.70 -1.37
C TYR A 67 -6.99 1.26 -0.90
N ASN A 68 -7.81 0.48 -1.63
CA ASN A 68 -8.09 -0.90 -1.24
C ASN A 68 -6.83 -1.79 -1.25
N MET A 69 -5.89 -1.52 -2.17
CA MET A 69 -4.62 -2.22 -2.23
C MET A 69 -3.75 -1.92 -1.01
N PHE A 70 -3.59 -0.65 -0.64
CA PHE A 70 -2.86 -0.24 0.57
C PHE A 70 -3.47 -0.87 1.83
N ILE A 71 -4.78 -0.73 2.01
CA ILE A 71 -5.48 -1.26 3.19
C ILE A 71 -5.28 -2.77 3.30
N ARG A 72 -5.35 -3.49 2.18
CA ARG A 72 -5.11 -4.93 2.14
C ARG A 72 -3.70 -5.30 2.59
N GLU A 73 -2.67 -4.64 2.05
CA GLU A 73 -1.27 -4.94 2.41
C GLU A 73 -1.00 -4.66 3.89
N LYS A 74 -1.49 -3.53 4.41
CA LYS A 74 -1.33 -3.17 5.83
C LYS A 74 -2.05 -4.13 6.77
N ILE A 75 -3.29 -4.53 6.45
CA ILE A 75 -4.02 -5.52 7.24
C ILE A 75 -3.31 -6.88 7.21
N ASN A 76 -2.77 -7.29 6.07
CA ASN A 76 -2.02 -8.56 5.97
C ASN A 76 -0.76 -8.52 6.84
N ALA A 77 0.00 -7.42 6.82
CA ALA A 77 1.15 -7.24 7.68
C ALA A 77 0.78 -7.37 9.18
N GLU A 78 -0.29 -6.69 9.61
CA GLU A 78 -0.75 -6.75 11.01
C GLU A 78 -1.25 -8.15 11.39
N LYS A 79 -1.93 -8.86 10.48
CA LYS A 79 -2.35 -10.26 10.67
C LYS A 79 -1.17 -11.23 10.81
N ASP A 80 -0.08 -10.96 10.10
CA ASP A 80 1.15 -11.74 10.18
C ASP A 80 2.03 -11.34 11.39
N GLY A 81 1.52 -10.46 12.27
CA GLY A 81 2.27 -9.96 13.44
C GLY A 81 3.43 -9.03 13.07
N LYS A 82 3.44 -8.48 11.86
CA LYS A 82 4.48 -7.57 11.36
C LYS A 82 4.09 -6.12 11.56
N ARG A 83 5.11 -5.29 11.72
CA ARG A 83 5.01 -3.84 11.77
C ARG A 83 4.85 -3.27 10.36
N TRP A 84 4.18 -2.11 10.32
CA TRP A 84 4.02 -1.31 9.13
C TRP A 84 4.60 0.08 9.38
N THR A 85 5.91 0.22 9.22
CA THR A 85 6.57 1.53 9.31
C THR A 85 6.34 2.31 8.03
N LYS A 86 5.74 3.50 8.14
CA LYS A 86 5.30 4.29 6.98
C LYS A 86 6.46 4.67 6.04
N LEU A 87 6.20 4.55 4.74
CA LEU A 87 7.03 5.00 3.63
C LEU A 87 6.17 6.00 2.84
N THR A 88 6.47 7.30 2.95
CA THR A 88 5.62 8.34 2.36
C THR A 88 6.42 9.44 1.67
N ASN A 89 5.74 10.19 0.82
CA ASN A 89 6.29 11.33 0.10
C ASN A 89 7.49 10.94 -0.76
N CYS A 90 7.31 9.96 -1.64
CA CYS A 90 8.31 9.63 -2.65
C CYS A 90 8.55 10.84 -3.55
N ILE A 91 9.80 11.09 -3.89
CA ILE A 91 10.20 12.10 -4.87
C ILE A 91 11.19 11.47 -5.83
N ILE A 92 10.89 11.63 -7.11
CA ILE A 92 11.70 11.19 -8.25
C ILE A 92 12.27 12.46 -8.89
N MET A 93 13.58 12.55 -9.01
CA MET A 93 14.22 13.75 -9.56
C MET A 93 15.55 13.42 -10.22
N SER A 94 16.18 14.44 -10.81
CA SER A 94 17.45 14.30 -11.54
C SER A 94 17.40 13.16 -12.56
N ILE A 95 16.28 13.07 -13.30
CA ILE A 95 16.11 12.05 -14.32
C ILE A 95 16.95 12.44 -15.53
N GLU A 96 17.96 11.63 -15.83
CA GLU A 96 18.88 11.82 -16.95
C GLU A 96 18.75 10.65 -17.94
N THR A 97 19.70 10.51 -18.87
CA THR A 97 19.71 9.44 -19.87
C THR A 97 20.06 8.08 -19.25
N ASN A 98 20.94 8.05 -18.25
CA ASN A 98 21.41 6.84 -17.57
C ASN A 98 21.34 6.88 -16.05
N TYR A 99 20.69 7.91 -15.48
CA TYR A 99 20.67 8.16 -14.05
C TYR A 99 19.29 8.64 -13.56
N CYS A 100 18.97 8.35 -12.31
CA CYS A 100 17.82 8.91 -11.59
C CYS A 100 18.12 8.97 -10.08
N PHE A 101 17.66 10.04 -9.42
CA PHE A 101 17.70 10.16 -7.97
C PHE A 101 16.31 9.90 -7.37
N ILE A 102 16.24 9.03 -6.37
CA ILE A 102 15.02 8.74 -5.62
C ILE A 102 15.22 9.10 -4.15
N ARG A 103 14.23 9.78 -3.57
CA ARG A 103 14.15 9.99 -2.11
C ARG A 103 12.76 9.70 -1.56
N MET A 104 12.69 9.32 -0.30
CA MET A 104 11.46 8.92 0.40
C MET A 104 11.52 9.39 1.85
N LYS A 105 10.41 9.90 2.39
CA LYS A 105 10.32 10.23 3.81
C LYS A 105 10.05 8.99 4.64
N VAL A 106 10.81 8.86 5.72
CA VAL A 106 10.73 7.74 6.68
C VAL A 106 10.82 8.25 8.12
N THR A 107 10.47 7.39 9.08
CA THR A 107 10.53 7.71 10.51
C THR A 107 11.66 7.03 11.26
N SER A 108 12.26 5.99 10.67
CA SER A 108 13.33 5.20 11.23
C SER A 108 13.93 4.34 10.13
N ASP A 109 15.17 3.88 10.34
CA ASP A 109 15.77 2.88 9.47
C ASP A 109 15.15 1.51 9.74
N GLN A 110 14.70 0.86 8.68
CA GLN A 110 14.12 -0.47 8.62
C GLN A 110 14.66 -1.25 7.41
N LEU A 111 15.91 -0.96 7.00
CA LEU A 111 16.61 -1.61 5.89
C LEU A 111 15.81 -1.49 4.58
N GLY A 112 15.62 -0.24 4.14
CA GLY A 112 14.88 0.05 2.90
C GLY A 112 15.59 -0.49 1.66
N ILE A 113 14.88 -1.24 0.83
CA ILE A 113 15.36 -1.69 -0.48
C ILE A 113 14.43 -1.14 -1.57
N LEU A 114 15.02 -0.58 -2.62
CA LEU A 114 14.34 -0.20 -3.85
C LEU A 114 14.49 -1.32 -4.87
N TYR A 115 13.34 -1.77 -5.39
CA TYR A 115 13.24 -2.79 -6.43
C TYR A 115 12.83 -2.12 -7.74
N ILE A 116 13.62 -2.27 -8.80
CA ILE A 116 13.40 -1.61 -10.09
C ILE A 116 13.48 -2.56 -11.29
N GLY A 117 12.73 -2.25 -12.34
CA GLY A 117 12.79 -2.93 -13.63
C GLY A 117 12.03 -2.20 -14.73
N THR A 118 12.14 -2.68 -15.96
CA THR A 118 11.43 -2.12 -17.13
C THR A 118 10.03 -2.71 -17.31
N SER A 119 9.66 -3.70 -16.50
CA SER A 119 8.33 -4.28 -16.44
C SER A 119 7.68 -4.02 -15.09
N LYS A 120 6.45 -3.50 -15.12
CA LYS A 120 5.61 -3.36 -13.91
C LYS A 120 5.31 -4.69 -13.20
N TYR A 121 5.54 -5.82 -13.87
CA TYR A 121 5.36 -7.17 -13.31
C TYR A 121 6.67 -7.79 -12.79
N SER A 122 7.84 -7.20 -13.11
CA SER A 122 9.14 -7.78 -12.81
C SER A 122 10.18 -6.67 -12.55
N MET A 123 10.47 -6.44 -11.28
CA MET A 123 11.41 -5.44 -10.76
C MET A 123 12.51 -6.16 -9.97
N LEU A 124 13.47 -6.76 -10.68
CA LEU A 124 14.45 -7.70 -10.12
C LEU A 124 15.77 -7.04 -9.69
N LYS A 125 16.05 -5.81 -10.15
CA LYS A 125 17.25 -5.10 -9.74
C LYS A 125 16.97 -4.43 -8.41
N GLU A 126 17.89 -4.60 -7.47
CA GLU A 126 17.77 -4.09 -6.10
C GLU A 126 18.82 -3.02 -5.85
N TYR A 127 18.43 -2.02 -5.06
CA TYR A 127 19.32 -1.01 -4.54
C TYR A 127 19.04 -0.83 -3.05
N GLU A 128 20.07 -0.95 -2.24
CA GLU A 128 20.01 -0.56 -0.84
C GLU A 128 19.81 0.95 -0.75
N MET A 129 18.83 1.37 0.04
CA MET A 129 18.60 2.78 0.26
C MET A 129 19.57 3.29 1.32
N ASN A 130 20.22 4.41 1.03
CA ASN A 130 20.94 5.15 2.06
C ASN A 130 19.93 5.75 3.04
N PHE A 131 20.31 5.82 4.32
CA PHE A 131 19.47 6.33 5.39
C PHE A 131 20.12 7.48 6.15
N MET A 132 19.36 8.55 6.33
CA MET A 132 19.58 9.60 7.31
C MET A 132 18.24 10.22 7.61
N LEU A 133 17.79 10.07 8.84
CA LEU A 133 16.49 10.58 9.28
C LEU A 133 16.34 12.07 8.90
N PRO A 134 15.24 12.48 8.25
CA PRO A 134 13.97 11.76 8.06
C PRO A 134 13.81 11.05 6.70
N GLU A 135 14.90 10.65 6.04
CA GLU A 135 14.87 10.24 4.64
C GLU A 135 15.62 8.92 4.36
N TYR A 136 15.09 8.23 3.36
CA TYR A 136 15.85 7.32 2.53
C TYR A 136 16.16 7.97 1.19
N TRP A 137 17.32 7.68 0.60
CA TRP A 137 17.61 8.03 -0.79
C TRP A 137 18.49 7.01 -1.51
N CYS A 138 18.46 7.03 -2.83
CA CYS A 138 19.27 6.16 -3.68
C CYS A 138 19.55 6.81 -5.04
N ASP A 139 20.78 6.65 -5.49
CA ASP A 139 21.27 6.95 -6.82
C ASP A 139 21.13 5.71 -7.71
N ILE A 140 20.33 5.82 -8.77
CA ILE A 140 20.09 4.72 -9.71
C ILE A 140 20.89 4.98 -10.98
N GLU A 141 22.02 4.30 -11.09
CA GLU A 141 22.91 4.35 -12.25
C GLU A 141 22.67 3.20 -13.24
N ASP A 142 23.38 3.26 -14.38
CA ASP A 142 23.33 2.28 -15.48
C ASP A 142 21.92 2.10 -16.08
N LEU A 143 21.12 3.17 -16.12
CA LEU A 143 19.84 3.14 -16.78
C LEU A 143 20.01 3.22 -18.31
N THR A 144 19.07 2.61 -19.02
CA THR A 144 18.99 2.71 -20.48
C THR A 144 18.23 3.98 -20.84
N LYS A 145 18.72 4.73 -21.83
CA LYS A 145 18.04 5.95 -22.31
C LYS A 145 16.68 5.66 -22.93
N ASP A 146 15.81 6.67 -22.97
CA ASP A 146 14.43 6.61 -23.46
C ASP A 146 13.59 5.44 -22.90
N THR A 147 13.93 4.93 -21.72
CA THR A 147 13.36 3.70 -21.17
C THR A 147 12.46 4.03 -19.99
N LYS A 148 11.28 3.40 -19.98
CA LYS A 148 10.35 3.50 -18.87
C LYS A 148 10.70 2.48 -17.79
N TYR A 149 10.87 2.96 -16.57
CA TYR A 149 11.14 2.15 -15.40
C TYR A 149 9.96 2.15 -14.44
N TYR A 150 9.86 1.05 -13.69
CA TYR A 150 8.91 0.81 -12.63
C TYR A 150 9.69 0.43 -11.38
N PHE A 151 9.31 0.97 -10.23
CA PHE A 151 9.95 0.60 -8.98
C PHE A 151 8.99 0.64 -7.79
N TYR A 152 9.35 -0.05 -6.72
CA TYR A 152 8.75 0.13 -5.40
C TYR A 152 9.84 0.06 -4.32
N ILE A 153 9.54 0.59 -3.14
CA ILE A 153 10.42 0.52 -1.98
C ILE A 153 9.74 -0.34 -0.92
N ALA A 154 10.51 -1.18 -0.24
CA ALA A 154 10.04 -1.99 0.88
C ALA A 154 11.03 -1.96 2.04
N ASN A 155 10.51 -2.04 3.26
CA ASN A 155 11.30 -2.26 4.46
C ASN A 155 11.57 -3.76 4.61
N THR A 156 12.83 -4.12 4.89
CA THR A 156 13.26 -5.52 4.95
C THR A 156 13.79 -5.94 6.33
N ALA A 157 13.82 -5.02 7.30
CA ALA A 157 14.13 -5.34 8.68
C ALA A 157 13.22 -6.46 9.24
N VAL A 158 13.77 -7.25 10.16
CA VAL A 158 13.04 -8.36 10.79
C VAL A 158 11.76 -7.82 11.46
N GLY A 159 10.63 -8.42 11.10
CA GLY A 159 9.32 -8.05 11.61
C GLY A 159 8.68 -6.82 10.95
N GLU A 160 9.22 -6.32 9.84
CA GLU A 160 8.58 -5.29 9.00
C GLU A 160 7.98 -5.91 7.73
N ALA A 161 6.94 -5.27 7.20
CA ALA A 161 6.33 -5.61 5.92
C ALA A 161 5.84 -4.39 5.13
N ALA A 162 6.19 -3.18 5.56
CA ALA A 162 5.79 -1.99 4.85
C ALA A 162 6.41 -1.95 3.45
N ARG A 163 5.58 -1.63 2.47
CA ARG A 163 5.98 -1.37 1.09
C ARG A 163 5.19 -0.21 0.52
N THR A 164 5.71 0.38 -0.54
CA THR A 164 4.98 1.37 -1.33
C THR A 164 4.14 0.70 -2.41
N GLY A 165 3.33 1.52 -3.09
CA GLY A 165 2.85 1.21 -4.43
C GLY A 165 3.98 1.16 -5.46
N ILE A 166 3.63 1.04 -6.74
CA ILE A 166 4.60 0.98 -7.83
C ILE A 166 4.68 2.35 -8.50
N TYR A 167 5.83 2.99 -8.40
CA TYR A 167 6.15 4.24 -9.07
C TYR A 167 6.64 3.99 -10.50
N THR A 168 6.71 5.05 -11.29
CA THR A 168 7.26 4.99 -12.64
C THR A 168 7.94 6.29 -13.02
N PHE A 169 8.98 6.18 -13.84
CA PHE A 169 9.63 7.32 -14.50
C PHE A 169 10.16 6.88 -15.86
N LYS A 170 10.60 7.84 -16.67
CA LYS A 170 11.18 7.57 -18.00
C LYS A 170 12.47 8.37 -18.16
N THR A 171 13.57 7.69 -18.48
CA THR A 171 14.85 8.35 -18.77
C THR A 171 14.79 9.24 -20.00
N LEU A 172 15.68 10.23 -20.07
CA LEU A 172 15.74 11.17 -21.17
C LEU A 172 16.18 10.49 -22.48
N LYS A 173 15.84 11.14 -23.60
CA LYS A 173 16.17 10.65 -24.94
C LYS A 173 17.61 10.96 -25.33
N ASP A 174 18.01 12.21 -25.18
CA ASP A 174 19.35 12.83 -25.24
C ASP A 174 19.18 14.32 -24.91
#